data_AF-A0A0M8RGS0-F1
#
_entry.id   AF-A0A0M8RGS0-F1
#
_cell.length_a   1.000
_cell.length_b   1.000
_cell.length_c   1.000
_cell.angle_alpha   90.00
_cell.angle_beta   90.00
_cell.angle_gamma   90.00
#
_symmetry.space_group_name_H-M   'P 1'
#
loop_
_entity.id
_entity.type
_entity.pdbx_description
1 polymer ?
#
loop_
_entity_poly.entity_id
_entity_poly.type
_entity_poly.pdbx_seq_one_letter_code
_entity_poly.pdbx_strand_id
1 'polypeptide(L)'
;MNTATIVSATFDRAAVRVEWSDGHHSTLHSLWLRDNCACTACGPHATGSRLQRLLDIPDDIAPATAVAHPDRLTITWAGDQHSSEYEASWLRQNAYSPAKLRDSHEPVKTLWDSTLPGWPSVEWQRVLTDDTERRKLHAGVAELGFVLLRGLGTDHDGIEKLAHEIGYLRETHYGKFFDLITRPEPQILADLAGPILPHTDEAYRRVPTGINIFHCLKPSPDGGGVSQLVDAHNVARILREQHPGAYNLLTRVPVQHQRRIEDQVITSDLPAIVLDHKDEVIEVRLNERTMTAIRVDEDLMEQTYAALRTAFRIAYEPAQRIEYAMQAGDALLFDNLRVLHARTGYSGDRHVRQCQVMRDEFFAKGVALSEKTQTFRSVLS
;
A
#
# COMPACT_ATOMS: atom_id res chain seq x y z
N MET A 1 15.17 -20.97 -3.12
CA MET A 1 14.24 -21.75 -2.27
C MET A 1 15.02 -22.28 -1.10
N ASN A 2 14.55 -22.07 0.13
CA ASN A 2 15.21 -22.66 1.29
C ASN A 2 14.66 -24.08 1.46
N THR A 3 15.36 -25.05 0.86
CA THR A 3 15.07 -26.49 0.82
C THR A 3 15.39 -27.19 2.15
N ALA A 4 15.32 -26.44 3.25
CA ALA A 4 15.70 -26.94 4.56
C ALA A 4 14.69 -27.99 5.02
N THR A 5 15.18 -29.21 5.24
CA THR A 5 14.43 -30.33 5.80
C THR A 5 14.61 -30.36 7.31
N ILE A 6 13.69 -31.02 8.02
CA ILE A 6 13.82 -31.22 9.47
C ILE A 6 14.82 -32.36 9.71
N VAL A 7 15.81 -32.11 10.56
CA VAL A 7 16.80 -33.11 10.99
C VAL A 7 16.34 -33.78 12.28
N SER A 8 15.95 -32.97 13.26
CA SER A 8 15.52 -33.46 14.57
C SER A 8 14.51 -32.49 15.19
N ALA A 9 13.73 -33.00 16.15
CA ALA A 9 12.88 -32.18 16.99
C ALA A 9 12.98 -32.65 18.44
N THR A 10 13.07 -31.69 19.35
CA THR A 10 12.95 -31.90 20.79
C THR A 10 11.81 -31.04 21.32
N PHE A 11 11.22 -31.40 22.45
CA PHE A 11 10.10 -30.64 22.99
C PHE A 11 10.12 -30.61 24.52
N ASP A 12 9.48 -29.57 25.05
CA ASP A 12 9.03 -29.51 26.44
C ASP A 12 7.57 -29.08 26.45
N ARG A 13 7.03 -28.72 27.63
CA ARG A 13 5.64 -28.27 27.76
C ARG A 13 5.35 -27.03 26.91
N ALA A 14 6.29 -26.10 26.83
CA ALA A 14 6.08 -24.77 26.25
C ALA A 14 6.32 -24.71 24.75
N ALA A 15 7.23 -25.53 24.21
CA ALA A 15 7.60 -25.46 22.80
C ALA A 15 8.20 -26.74 22.23
N VAL A 16 8.16 -26.84 20.89
CA VAL A 16 8.96 -27.75 20.08
C VAL A 16 10.12 -26.99 19.45
N ARG A 17 11.33 -27.54 19.58
CA ARG A 17 12.57 -27.02 19.00
C ARG A 17 12.98 -27.90 17.83
N VAL A 18 13.06 -27.31 16.64
CA VAL A 18 13.33 -27.97 15.37
C VAL A 18 14.74 -27.61 14.90
N GLU A 19 15.55 -28.62 14.62
CA GLU A 19 16.85 -28.49 13.94
C GLU A 19 16.65 -28.73 12.45
N TRP A 20 17.20 -27.84 11.63
CA TRP A 20 17.07 -27.87 10.17
C TRP A 20 18.37 -28.34 9.51
N SER A 21 18.27 -28.86 8.28
CA SER A 21 19.42 -29.38 7.54
C SER A 21 20.46 -28.31 7.15
N ASP A 22 20.11 -27.03 7.26
CA ASP A 22 21.01 -25.88 7.09
C ASP A 22 21.67 -25.40 8.40
N GLY A 23 21.50 -26.14 9.50
CA GLY A 23 22.02 -25.82 10.84
C GLY A 23 21.23 -24.74 11.59
N HIS A 24 20.19 -24.18 10.98
CA HIS A 24 19.28 -23.27 11.67
C HIS A 24 18.48 -24.02 12.74
N HIS A 25 18.01 -23.28 13.74
CA HIS A 25 17.16 -23.79 14.80
C HIS A 25 15.92 -22.91 14.95
N SER A 26 14.74 -23.54 15.01
CA SER A 26 13.47 -22.85 15.27
C SER A 26 12.89 -23.29 16.61
N THR A 27 12.38 -22.35 17.39
CA THR A 27 11.56 -22.65 18.58
C THR A 27 10.11 -22.27 18.28
N LEU A 28 9.20 -23.24 18.39
CA LEU A 28 7.79 -23.14 18.01
C LEU A 28 6.92 -23.48 19.22
N HIS A 29 6.18 -22.50 19.74
CA HIS A 29 5.41 -22.63 20.97
C HIS A 29 4.24 -23.60 20.78
N SER A 30 3.95 -24.39 21.83
CA SER A 30 2.90 -25.41 21.84
C SER A 30 1.54 -24.85 21.46
N LEU A 31 1.14 -23.74 22.07
CA LEU A 31 -0.11 -23.05 21.77
C LEU A 31 -0.16 -22.58 20.31
N TRP A 32 0.93 -21.99 19.79
CA TRP A 32 1.00 -21.52 18.41
C TRP A 32 0.85 -22.68 17.42
N LEU A 33 1.56 -23.79 17.65
CA LEU A 33 1.43 -24.98 16.82
C LEU A 33 -0.01 -25.51 16.88
N ARG A 34 -0.55 -25.79 18.07
CA ARG A 34 -1.93 -26.32 18.21
C ARG A 34 -2.98 -25.41 17.59
N ASP A 35 -2.82 -24.10 17.75
CA ASP A 35 -3.67 -23.09 17.12
C ASP A 35 -3.47 -23.03 15.60
N ASN A 36 -2.36 -23.49 15.04
CA ASN A 36 -2.15 -23.53 13.59
C ASN A 36 -2.40 -24.91 12.97
N CYS A 37 -2.99 -25.86 13.70
CA CYS A 37 -3.38 -27.14 13.12
C CYS A 37 -4.37 -26.92 11.96
N ALA A 38 -4.03 -27.46 10.78
CA ALA A 38 -4.82 -27.33 9.55
C ALA A 38 -5.58 -28.61 9.18
N CYS A 39 -5.73 -29.56 10.10
CA CYS A 39 -6.48 -30.80 9.86
C CYS A 39 -7.96 -30.50 9.59
N THR A 40 -8.71 -31.48 9.07
CA THR A 40 -10.13 -31.32 8.71
C THR A 40 -11.03 -30.89 9.88
N ALA A 41 -10.67 -31.22 11.12
CA ALA A 41 -11.39 -30.82 12.31
C ALA A 41 -11.05 -29.39 12.78
N CYS A 42 -9.86 -28.88 12.47
CA CYS A 42 -9.38 -27.57 12.93
C CYS A 42 -9.55 -26.48 11.87
N GLY A 43 -9.28 -26.82 10.62
CA GLY A 43 -9.37 -25.92 9.48
C GLY A 43 -8.13 -25.04 9.26
N PRO A 44 -7.73 -24.77 8.00
CA PRO A 44 -6.52 -24.03 7.69
C PRO A 44 -6.67 -22.51 7.87
N HIS A 45 -5.65 -21.86 8.44
CA HIS A 45 -5.57 -20.39 8.49
C HIS A 45 -5.48 -19.76 7.10
N ALA A 46 -4.82 -20.42 6.14
CA ALA A 46 -4.60 -19.89 4.79
C ALA A 46 -5.89 -19.52 4.04
N THR A 47 -7.00 -20.22 4.29
CA THR A 47 -8.31 -19.92 3.67
C THR A 47 -9.29 -19.25 4.64
N GLY A 48 -8.85 -18.95 5.87
CA GLY A 48 -9.72 -18.44 6.94
C GLY A 48 -10.83 -19.42 7.38
N SER A 49 -10.81 -20.67 6.90
CA SER A 49 -11.87 -21.66 7.17
C SER A 49 -11.61 -22.41 8.48
N ARG A 50 -11.61 -21.66 9.59
CA ARG A 50 -11.26 -22.12 10.93
C ARG A 50 -12.47 -22.69 11.68
N LEU A 51 -12.35 -23.93 12.14
CA LEU A 51 -13.32 -24.57 13.05
C LEU A 51 -12.81 -24.58 14.49
N GLN A 52 -11.50 -24.75 14.70
CA GLN A 52 -10.88 -24.62 16.01
C GLN A 52 -10.91 -23.17 16.47
N ARG A 53 -11.49 -22.93 17.65
CA ARG A 53 -11.40 -21.63 18.33
C ARG A 53 -10.20 -21.63 19.28
N LEU A 54 -9.55 -20.48 19.43
CA LEU A 54 -8.40 -20.32 20.32
C LEU A 54 -8.76 -20.70 21.77
N LEU A 55 -9.94 -20.28 22.25
CA LEU A 55 -10.42 -20.57 23.61
C LEU A 55 -10.82 -22.04 23.84
N ASP A 56 -10.94 -22.84 22.78
CA ASP A 56 -11.14 -24.29 22.91
C ASP A 56 -9.81 -25.04 23.07
N ILE A 57 -8.67 -24.35 22.91
CA ILE A 57 -7.35 -24.91 23.16
C ILE A 57 -7.06 -24.77 24.65
N PRO A 58 -6.72 -25.87 25.37
CA PRO A 58 -6.38 -25.78 26.79
C PRO A 58 -5.21 -24.82 27.05
N ASP A 59 -5.31 -23.99 28.10
CA ASP A 59 -4.25 -23.06 28.49
C ASP A 59 -2.91 -23.76 28.81
N ASP A 60 -2.98 -25.02 29.21
CA ASP A 60 -1.83 -25.86 29.53
C ASP A 60 -1.39 -26.79 28.39
N ILE A 61 -1.87 -26.56 27.16
CA ILE A 61 -1.55 -27.35 25.98
C ILE A 61 -0.04 -27.63 25.84
N ALA A 62 0.28 -28.91 25.65
CA ALA A 62 1.65 -29.38 25.58
C ALA A 62 1.77 -30.57 24.64
N PRO A 63 2.90 -30.77 23.94
CA PRO A 63 3.16 -31.98 23.19
C PRO A 63 3.29 -33.18 24.14
N ALA A 64 2.55 -34.25 23.89
CA ALA A 64 2.83 -35.56 24.47
C ALA A 64 3.96 -36.26 23.69
N THR A 65 3.98 -36.08 22.37
CA THR A 65 5.04 -36.52 21.47
C THR A 65 5.26 -35.49 20.36
N ALA A 66 6.49 -35.41 19.85
CA ALA A 66 6.82 -34.71 18.62
C ALA A 66 7.76 -35.59 17.79
N VAL A 67 7.32 -35.99 16.61
CA VAL A 67 8.06 -36.88 15.70
C VAL A 67 8.47 -36.08 14.48
N ALA A 68 9.79 -35.97 14.29
CA ALA A 68 10.39 -35.30 13.15
C ALA A 68 10.56 -36.27 11.98
N HIS A 69 10.10 -35.85 10.81
CA HIS A 69 10.42 -36.42 9.51
C HIS A 69 11.06 -35.33 8.63
N PRO A 70 11.88 -35.66 7.62
CA PRO A 70 12.55 -34.65 6.79
C PRO A 70 11.59 -33.60 6.18
N ASP A 71 10.39 -34.02 5.80
CA ASP A 71 9.38 -33.23 5.11
C ASP A 71 8.25 -32.71 6.01
N ARG A 72 8.15 -33.18 7.27
CA ARG A 72 7.04 -32.82 8.17
C ARG A 72 7.33 -33.05 9.65
N LEU A 73 6.58 -32.37 10.50
CA LEU A 73 6.55 -32.57 11.94
C LEU A 73 5.16 -33.07 12.35
N THR A 74 5.11 -34.18 13.08
CA THR A 74 3.86 -34.71 13.65
C THR A 74 3.88 -34.55 15.17
N ILE A 75 2.81 -34.01 15.74
CA ILE A 75 2.67 -33.77 17.19
C ILE A 75 1.38 -34.42 17.67
N THR A 76 1.48 -35.24 18.72
CA THR A 76 0.31 -35.65 19.51
C THR A 76 0.27 -34.79 20.76
N TRP A 77 -0.88 -34.18 21.04
CA TRP A 77 -1.07 -33.25 22.14
C TRP A 77 -1.51 -33.96 23.42
N ALA A 78 -0.91 -33.57 24.54
CA ALA A 78 -1.41 -33.92 25.87
C ALA A 78 -2.72 -33.17 26.14
N GLY A 79 -3.68 -33.82 26.80
CA GLY A 79 -4.98 -33.23 27.16
C GLY A 79 -6.12 -33.72 26.25
N ASP A 80 -6.09 -33.36 24.96
CA ASP A 80 -7.19 -33.69 24.02
C ASP A 80 -6.90 -34.89 23.10
N GLN A 81 -5.69 -35.47 23.18
CA GLN A 81 -5.21 -36.57 22.31
C GLN A 81 -5.27 -36.23 20.81
N HIS A 82 -5.35 -34.94 20.47
CA HIS A 82 -5.38 -34.49 19.08
C HIS A 82 -4.01 -34.73 18.43
N SER A 83 -4.02 -35.01 17.13
CA SER A 83 -2.81 -35.15 16.32
C SER A 83 -2.75 -34.06 15.26
N SER A 84 -1.64 -33.34 15.19
CA SER A 84 -1.40 -32.30 14.21
C SER A 84 -0.16 -32.63 13.38
N GLU A 85 -0.23 -32.32 12.09
CA GLU A 85 0.86 -32.48 11.14
C GLU A 85 1.15 -31.15 10.45
N TYR A 86 2.43 -30.84 10.27
CA TYR A 86 2.89 -29.59 9.63
C TYR A 86 3.97 -29.90 8.61
N GLU A 87 3.83 -29.39 7.39
CA GLU A 87 4.89 -29.48 6.39
C GLU A 87 6.14 -28.69 6.82
N ALA A 88 7.32 -29.24 6.55
CA ALA A 88 8.60 -28.60 6.86
C ALA A 88 8.74 -27.23 6.16
N SER A 89 8.27 -27.12 4.92
CA SER A 89 8.23 -25.86 4.16
C SER A 89 7.39 -24.80 4.88
N TRP A 90 6.17 -25.17 5.31
CA TRP A 90 5.25 -24.30 6.03
C TRP A 90 5.84 -23.88 7.39
N LEU A 91 6.37 -24.83 8.15
CA LEU A 91 7.04 -24.55 9.42
C LEU A 91 8.22 -23.61 9.21
N ARG A 92 9.05 -23.84 8.19
CA ARG A 92 10.21 -23.00 7.91
C ARG A 92 9.81 -21.60 7.52
N GLN A 93 8.74 -21.44 6.73
CA GLN A 93 8.24 -20.16 6.29
C GLN A 93 7.61 -19.37 7.44
N ASN A 94 6.88 -20.04 8.33
CA ASN A 94 6.13 -19.41 9.42
C ASN A 94 6.86 -19.40 10.77
N ALA A 95 8.00 -20.07 10.88
CA ALA A 95 8.84 -20.01 12.08
C ALA A 95 9.22 -18.56 12.36
N TYR A 96 8.87 -18.08 13.55
CA TYR A 96 9.13 -16.71 13.97
C TYR A 96 10.44 -16.62 14.76
N SER A 97 11.07 -15.47 14.65
CA SER A 97 12.18 -15.04 15.50
C SER A 97 12.23 -13.52 15.46
N PRO A 98 12.88 -12.84 16.42
CA PRO A 98 13.06 -11.39 16.35
C PRO A 98 13.72 -10.93 15.04
N ALA A 99 14.62 -11.73 14.47
CA ALA A 99 15.24 -11.44 13.18
C ALA A 99 14.26 -11.60 12.01
N LYS A 100 13.46 -12.68 12.00
CA LYS A 100 12.47 -12.91 10.94
C LYS A 100 11.28 -11.95 10.97
N LEU A 101 10.91 -11.43 12.14
CA LEU A 101 9.89 -10.38 12.25
C LEU A 101 10.35 -9.05 11.65
N ARG A 102 11.67 -8.83 11.55
CA ARG A 102 12.28 -7.68 10.86
C ARG A 102 12.39 -7.91 9.35
N ASP A 103 12.55 -9.15 8.90
CA ASP A 103 12.47 -9.58 7.48
C ASP A 103 11.01 -9.68 6.99
N SER A 104 10.19 -8.66 7.27
CA SER A 104 8.86 -8.61 6.67
C SER A 104 8.98 -8.52 5.16
N HIS A 105 8.26 -9.40 4.46
CA HIS A 105 8.16 -9.47 2.99
C HIS A 105 7.37 -8.28 2.41
N GLU A 106 7.48 -7.11 3.03
CA GLU A 106 6.86 -5.91 2.49
C GLU A 106 7.56 -5.56 1.17
N PRO A 107 6.80 -5.14 0.14
CA PRO A 107 7.38 -4.72 -1.12
C PRO A 107 8.45 -3.65 -0.85
N VAL A 108 9.65 -3.85 -1.42
CA VAL A 108 10.71 -2.85 -1.33
C VAL A 108 10.21 -1.57 -2.01
N LYS A 109 10.03 -0.51 -1.23
CA LYS A 109 9.68 0.82 -1.73
C LYS A 109 10.98 1.52 -2.16
N THR A 110 11.12 1.82 -3.44
CA THR A 110 12.22 2.66 -3.93
C THR A 110 11.80 4.11 -3.81
N LEU A 111 12.46 4.87 -2.93
CA LEU A 111 12.21 6.31 -2.78
C LEU A 111 12.84 7.08 -3.94
N TRP A 112 12.18 8.14 -4.38
CA TRP A 112 12.65 8.91 -5.53
C TRP A 112 12.42 10.41 -5.39
N ASP A 113 13.11 11.17 -6.24
CA ASP A 113 12.98 12.61 -6.44
C ASP A 113 13.09 12.93 -7.94
N SER A 114 13.42 14.18 -8.31
CA SER A 114 13.55 14.60 -9.71
C SER A 114 14.62 13.84 -10.52
N THR A 115 15.51 13.10 -9.86
CA THR A 115 16.57 12.31 -10.51
C THR A 115 16.11 10.95 -11.02
N LEU A 116 14.84 10.57 -10.79
CA LEU A 116 14.27 9.33 -11.32
C LEU A 116 14.45 9.29 -12.86
N PRO A 117 15.11 8.26 -13.43
CA PRO A 117 15.55 8.27 -14.83
C PRO A 117 14.40 8.25 -15.83
N GLY A 118 13.21 7.81 -15.43
CA GLY A 118 12.03 7.78 -16.27
C GLY A 118 10.80 7.25 -15.54
N TRP A 119 9.63 7.46 -16.15
CA TRP A 119 8.38 6.94 -15.62
C TRP A 119 8.25 5.45 -15.97
N PRO A 120 8.00 4.55 -15.00
CA PRO A 120 7.63 3.17 -15.31
C PRO A 120 6.38 3.19 -16.20
N SER A 121 6.37 2.38 -17.25
CA SER A 121 5.25 2.33 -18.18
C SER A 121 4.91 0.93 -18.68
N VAL A 122 3.65 0.76 -19.05
CA VAL A 122 3.06 -0.47 -19.60
C VAL A 122 2.12 -0.14 -20.77
N GLU A 123 1.92 -1.10 -21.66
CA GLU A 123 1.03 -0.95 -22.82
C GLU A 123 -0.33 -1.63 -22.56
N TRP A 124 -1.44 -0.90 -22.73
CA TRP A 124 -2.80 -1.41 -22.42
C TRP A 124 -3.13 -2.74 -23.10
N GLN A 125 -2.83 -2.85 -24.40
CA GLN A 125 -3.11 -4.07 -25.18
C GLN A 125 -2.36 -5.29 -24.64
N ARG A 126 -1.17 -5.07 -24.07
CA ARG A 126 -0.37 -6.13 -23.45
C ARG A 126 -0.88 -6.46 -22.05
N VAL A 127 -1.33 -5.47 -21.27
CA VAL A 127 -1.95 -5.71 -19.96
C VAL A 127 -3.12 -6.70 -20.06
N LEU A 128 -3.89 -6.66 -21.14
CA LEU A 128 -5.02 -7.60 -21.34
C LEU A 128 -4.60 -9.07 -21.59
N THR A 129 -3.38 -9.30 -22.07
CA THR A 129 -2.98 -10.61 -22.64
C THR A 129 -1.68 -11.18 -22.08
N ASP A 130 -0.86 -10.39 -21.40
CA ASP A 130 0.48 -10.74 -20.93
C ASP A 130 0.60 -10.50 -19.41
N ASP A 131 0.65 -11.59 -18.64
CA ASP A 131 0.81 -11.53 -17.17
C ASP A 131 2.10 -10.83 -16.75
N THR A 132 3.14 -10.83 -17.59
CA THR A 132 4.38 -10.09 -17.31
C THR A 132 4.15 -8.59 -17.36
N GLU A 133 3.38 -8.11 -18.33
CA GLU A 133 3.03 -6.69 -18.42
C GLU A 133 2.08 -6.29 -17.28
N ARG A 134 1.12 -7.15 -16.93
CA ARG A 134 0.27 -6.94 -15.75
C ARG A 134 1.08 -6.85 -14.45
N ARG A 135 2.07 -7.73 -14.27
CA ARG A 135 2.96 -7.67 -13.10
C ARG A 135 3.74 -6.36 -13.07
N LYS A 136 4.24 -5.86 -14.20
CA LYS A 136 4.91 -4.54 -14.24
C LYS A 136 3.99 -3.40 -13.81
N LEU A 137 2.71 -3.45 -14.20
CA LEU A 137 1.71 -2.46 -13.78
C LEU A 137 1.61 -2.43 -12.25
N HIS A 138 1.38 -3.59 -11.63
CA HIS A 138 1.25 -3.68 -10.17
C HIS A 138 2.58 -3.37 -9.45
N ALA A 139 3.71 -3.85 -9.99
CA ALA A 139 5.04 -3.63 -9.42
C ALA A 139 5.44 -2.15 -9.47
N GLY A 140 5.13 -1.43 -10.55
CA GLY A 140 5.42 0.01 -10.64
C GLY A 140 4.73 0.80 -9.53
N VAL A 141 3.46 0.50 -9.25
CA VAL A 141 2.72 1.12 -8.14
C VAL A 141 3.26 0.65 -6.78
N ALA A 142 3.59 -0.63 -6.61
CA ALA A 142 4.12 -1.14 -5.34
C ALA A 142 5.50 -0.55 -5.00
N GLU A 143 6.41 -0.49 -5.97
CA GLU A 143 7.80 -0.08 -5.79
C GLU A 143 7.95 1.44 -5.79
N LEU A 144 7.34 2.13 -6.76
CA LEU A 144 7.52 3.56 -7.00
C LEU A 144 6.27 4.38 -6.64
N GLY A 145 5.14 3.75 -6.34
CA GLY A 145 3.89 4.46 -6.03
C GLY A 145 3.09 4.87 -7.26
N PHE A 146 3.59 4.67 -8.49
CA PHE A 146 2.86 5.03 -9.71
C PHE A 146 3.30 4.23 -10.94
N VAL A 147 2.47 4.22 -11.99
CA VAL A 147 2.79 3.69 -13.32
C VAL A 147 2.01 4.43 -14.40
N LEU A 148 2.64 4.65 -15.55
CA LEU A 148 1.98 5.17 -16.75
C LEU A 148 1.50 4.01 -17.64
N LEU A 149 0.23 4.00 -18.00
CA LEU A 149 -0.33 3.07 -18.97
C LEU A 149 -0.59 3.80 -20.27
N ARG A 150 -0.05 3.29 -21.37
CA ARG A 150 -0.19 3.87 -22.70
C ARG A 150 -1.22 3.12 -23.53
N GLY A 151 -1.84 3.85 -24.47
CA GLY A 151 -2.71 3.25 -25.49
C GLY A 151 -4.04 2.74 -24.97
N LEU A 152 -4.61 3.36 -23.93
CA LEU A 152 -5.96 3.04 -23.44
C LEU A 152 -7.06 3.46 -24.44
N GLY A 153 -6.73 4.37 -25.36
CA GLY A 153 -7.69 5.01 -26.28
C GLY A 153 -8.36 6.22 -25.65
N THR A 154 -9.20 6.94 -26.39
CA THR A 154 -9.88 8.16 -25.92
C THR A 154 -11.37 7.97 -25.66
N ASP A 155 -11.82 6.72 -25.61
CA ASP A 155 -13.20 6.39 -25.30
C ASP A 155 -13.50 6.62 -23.81
N HIS A 156 -14.68 7.15 -23.51
CA HIS A 156 -15.11 7.44 -22.14
C HIS A 156 -15.16 6.20 -21.23
N ASP A 157 -15.39 5.01 -21.79
CA ASP A 157 -15.47 3.75 -21.07
C ASP A 157 -14.11 3.08 -20.85
N GLY A 158 -13.03 3.60 -21.45
CA GLY A 158 -11.69 3.02 -21.35
C GLY A 158 -11.19 2.92 -19.91
N ILE A 159 -11.39 3.99 -19.13
CA ILE A 159 -11.01 4.02 -17.71
C ILE A 159 -11.78 2.99 -16.84
N GLU A 160 -13.03 2.67 -17.21
CA GLU A 160 -13.83 1.66 -16.51
C GLU A 160 -13.27 0.25 -16.76
N LYS A 161 -12.95 -0.08 -18.01
CA LYS A 161 -12.29 -1.34 -18.38
C LYS A 161 -10.97 -1.51 -17.63
N LEU A 162 -10.15 -0.46 -17.57
CA LEU A 162 -8.90 -0.47 -16.81
C LEU A 162 -9.16 -0.70 -15.31
N ALA A 163 -10.10 0.02 -14.70
CA ALA A 163 -10.40 -0.12 -13.28
C ALA A 163 -10.83 -1.55 -12.92
N HIS A 164 -11.65 -2.20 -13.75
CA HIS A 164 -12.05 -3.59 -13.56
C HIS A 164 -10.90 -4.59 -13.68
N GLU A 165 -9.95 -4.35 -14.59
CA GLU A 165 -8.76 -5.21 -14.72
C GLU A 165 -7.93 -5.19 -13.43
N ILE A 166 -7.72 -4.00 -12.85
CA ILE A 166 -6.75 -3.81 -11.76
C ILE A 166 -7.34 -3.84 -10.34
N GLY A 167 -8.66 -3.77 -10.17
CA GLY A 167 -9.28 -3.73 -8.84
C GLY A 167 -10.79 -3.61 -8.86
N TYR A 168 -11.35 -3.07 -7.78
CA TYR A 168 -12.76 -2.70 -7.68
C TYR A 168 -12.88 -1.18 -7.58
N LEU A 169 -13.79 -0.61 -8.38
CA LEU A 169 -14.09 0.81 -8.35
C LEU A 169 -14.54 1.26 -6.97
N ARG A 170 -14.00 2.39 -6.51
CA ARG A 170 -14.43 3.06 -5.31
C ARG A 170 -15.30 4.25 -5.66
N GLU A 171 -16.59 4.15 -5.35
CA GLU A 171 -17.53 5.26 -5.52
C GLU A 171 -17.40 6.26 -4.37
N THR A 172 -17.43 7.55 -4.70
CA THR A 172 -17.41 8.66 -3.73
C THR A 172 -18.59 9.60 -3.97
N HIS A 173 -18.67 10.71 -3.24
CA HIS A 173 -19.68 11.75 -3.52
C HIS A 173 -19.48 12.42 -4.89
N TYR A 174 -18.30 12.28 -5.52
CA TYR A 174 -18.07 12.69 -6.91
C TYR A 174 -18.55 11.65 -7.94
N GLY A 175 -19.17 10.54 -7.47
CA GLY A 175 -19.53 9.39 -8.28
C GLY A 175 -18.39 8.39 -8.46
N LYS A 176 -18.56 7.48 -9.42
CA LYS A 176 -17.54 6.49 -9.83
C LYS A 176 -16.47 7.07 -10.75
N PHE A 177 -16.87 8.04 -11.57
CA PHE A 177 -16.03 8.69 -12.55
C PHE A 177 -16.26 10.19 -12.47
N PHE A 178 -15.18 10.96 -12.61
CA PHE A 178 -15.24 12.41 -12.54
C PHE A 178 -14.47 13.02 -13.72
N ASP A 179 -15.08 13.98 -14.41
CA ASP A 179 -14.45 14.69 -15.53
C ASP A 179 -13.77 15.97 -15.04
N LEU A 180 -12.45 15.99 -15.11
CA LEU A 180 -11.56 17.12 -14.84
C LEU A 180 -11.47 17.99 -16.10
N ILE A 181 -12.49 18.83 -16.28
CA ILE A 181 -12.62 19.81 -17.36
C ILE A 181 -12.78 21.21 -16.77
N THR A 182 -12.43 22.24 -17.54
CA THR A 182 -12.68 23.62 -17.12
C THR A 182 -14.18 23.91 -17.14
N ARG A 183 -14.75 24.45 -16.05
CA ARG A 183 -16.18 24.81 -15.96
C ARG A 183 -16.35 26.32 -15.77
N PRO A 184 -17.38 26.96 -16.37
CA PRO A 184 -17.66 28.39 -16.14
C PRO A 184 -17.97 28.73 -14.68
N GLU A 185 -18.64 27.81 -13.97
CA GLU A 185 -18.97 27.92 -12.55
C GLU A 185 -18.24 26.80 -11.77
N PRO A 186 -16.97 27.02 -11.39
CA PRO A 186 -16.13 25.99 -10.76
C PRO A 186 -16.63 25.66 -9.35
N GLN A 187 -16.87 24.37 -9.09
CA GLN A 187 -17.26 23.86 -7.76
C GLN A 187 -16.03 23.37 -6.97
N ILE A 188 -14.99 22.98 -7.70
CA ILE A 188 -13.71 22.54 -7.13
C ILE A 188 -12.53 23.21 -7.85
N LEU A 189 -11.37 23.27 -7.19
CA LEU A 189 -10.17 23.87 -7.80
C LEU A 189 -9.77 23.19 -9.12
N ALA A 190 -10.10 21.90 -9.27
CA ALA A 190 -9.80 21.15 -10.49
C ALA A 190 -10.58 21.64 -11.72
N ASP A 191 -11.71 22.34 -11.53
CA ASP A 191 -12.52 22.95 -12.59
C ASP A 191 -11.90 24.24 -13.15
N LEU A 192 -10.81 24.75 -12.55
CA LEU A 192 -10.08 25.93 -13.01
C LEU A 192 -8.89 25.54 -13.88
N ALA A 193 -8.54 26.35 -14.88
CA ALA A 193 -7.39 26.09 -15.74
C ALA A 193 -6.02 26.42 -15.09
N GLY A 194 -6.00 26.97 -13.87
CA GLY A 194 -4.79 27.34 -13.13
C GLY A 194 -3.97 26.14 -12.63
N PRO A 195 -2.73 26.36 -12.14
CA PRO A 195 -1.91 25.31 -11.56
C PRO A 195 -2.52 24.75 -10.28
N ILE A 196 -2.23 23.48 -10.00
CA ILE A 196 -2.57 22.84 -8.73
C ILE A 196 -1.26 22.32 -8.13
N LEU A 197 -0.94 22.77 -6.92
CA LEU A 197 0.28 22.38 -6.19
C LEU A 197 0.21 20.93 -5.69
N PRO A 198 1.36 20.28 -5.43
CA PRO A 198 1.42 18.88 -5.00
C PRO A 198 0.52 18.60 -3.78
N HIS A 199 -0.31 17.57 -3.87
CA HIS A 199 -1.19 17.18 -2.77
C HIS A 199 -1.62 15.70 -2.87
N THR A 200 -2.11 15.16 -1.76
CA THR A 200 -2.90 13.93 -1.75
C THR A 200 -4.39 14.25 -1.74
N ASP A 201 -5.18 13.47 -2.49
CA ASP A 201 -6.61 13.65 -2.60
C ASP A 201 -7.34 13.14 -1.35
N GLU A 202 -8.46 13.78 -1.05
CA GLU A 202 -9.40 13.34 -0.02
C GLU A 202 -8.82 13.06 1.37
N ALA A 203 -7.79 13.84 1.79
CA ALA A 203 -7.18 13.75 3.12
C ALA A 203 -8.19 13.84 4.28
N TYR A 204 -9.36 14.46 4.04
CA TYR A 204 -10.51 14.55 4.95
C TYR A 204 -11.24 13.21 5.20
N ARG A 205 -10.87 12.11 4.53
CA ARG A 205 -11.40 10.77 4.86
C ARG A 205 -10.49 10.05 5.85
N ARG A 206 -11.09 9.25 6.74
CA ARG A 206 -10.33 8.33 7.59
C ARG A 206 -9.61 7.27 6.76
N VAL A 207 -10.28 6.77 5.73
CA VAL A 207 -9.72 5.89 4.71
C VAL A 207 -9.77 6.65 3.39
N PRO A 208 -8.70 7.35 2.96
CA PRO A 208 -8.67 8.05 1.68
C PRO A 208 -8.83 7.09 0.50
N THR A 209 -8.99 7.64 -0.71
CA THR A 209 -8.95 6.83 -1.92
C THR A 209 -7.59 6.16 -2.06
N GLY A 210 -7.61 4.94 -2.60
CA GLY A 210 -6.45 4.08 -2.71
C GLY A 210 -5.60 4.41 -3.93
N ILE A 211 -5.83 3.67 -5.00
CA ILE A 211 -5.16 3.92 -6.28
C ILE A 211 -6.03 4.84 -7.10
N ASN A 212 -5.54 6.04 -7.37
CA ASN A 212 -6.19 7.00 -8.26
C ASN A 212 -5.75 6.74 -9.70
N ILE A 213 -6.66 6.93 -10.65
CA ILE A 213 -6.42 6.79 -12.09
C ILE A 213 -6.82 8.07 -12.79
N PHE A 214 -5.90 8.68 -13.53
CA PHE A 214 -6.19 9.81 -14.44
C PHE A 214 -6.04 9.34 -15.88
N HIS A 215 -7.12 9.39 -16.66
CA HIS A 215 -7.14 9.03 -18.08
C HIS A 215 -7.24 10.29 -18.94
N CYS A 216 -6.20 10.57 -19.71
CA CYS A 216 -6.16 11.73 -20.61
C CYS A 216 -6.94 11.42 -21.88
N LEU A 217 -8.10 12.05 -22.06
CA LEU A 217 -8.89 11.97 -23.29
C LEU A 217 -8.43 13.02 -24.29
N LYS A 218 -8.10 14.21 -23.77
CA LYS A 218 -7.64 15.35 -24.56
C LYS A 218 -6.61 16.16 -23.77
N PRO A 219 -5.34 16.21 -24.20
CA PRO A 219 -4.35 17.12 -23.61
C PRO A 219 -4.68 18.58 -23.96
N SER A 220 -4.15 19.53 -23.19
CA SER A 220 -4.34 20.94 -23.54
C SER A 220 -3.56 21.31 -24.81
N PRO A 221 -4.09 22.21 -25.66
CA PRO A 221 -3.43 22.58 -26.91
C PRO A 221 -2.14 23.40 -26.73
N ASP A 222 -1.96 24.03 -25.57
CA ASP A 222 -0.82 24.89 -25.26
C ASP A 222 0.37 24.15 -24.62
N GLY A 223 0.26 22.82 -24.44
CA GLY A 223 1.27 22.01 -23.76
C GLY A 223 1.32 22.20 -22.24
N GLY A 224 0.39 22.98 -21.67
CA GLY A 224 0.19 23.12 -20.23
C GLY A 224 -0.49 21.89 -19.59
N GLY A 225 -0.86 22.00 -18.32
CA GLY A 225 -1.57 20.92 -17.62
C GLY A 225 -0.74 19.65 -17.45
N VAL A 226 0.59 19.82 -17.48
CA VAL A 226 1.62 18.79 -17.31
C VAL A 226 1.45 18.18 -15.94
N SER A 227 1.28 16.85 -15.88
CA SER A 227 1.16 16.11 -14.63
C SER A 227 2.49 16.16 -13.87
N GLN A 228 2.41 16.36 -12.56
CA GLN A 228 3.54 16.47 -11.67
C GLN A 228 3.36 15.48 -10.53
N LEU A 229 4.40 14.70 -10.19
CA LEU A 229 4.36 13.78 -9.06
C LEU A 229 5.52 14.07 -8.10
N VAL A 230 5.28 13.85 -6.80
CA VAL A 230 6.26 13.96 -5.72
C VAL A 230 6.10 12.76 -4.79
N ASP A 231 7.20 12.06 -4.45
CA ASP A 231 7.18 10.95 -3.51
C ASP A 231 7.08 11.45 -2.08
N ALA A 232 5.90 11.35 -1.48
CA ALA A 232 5.68 11.82 -0.11
C ALA A 232 6.50 11.03 0.91
N HIS A 233 6.84 9.78 0.61
CA HIS A 233 7.68 8.97 1.50
C HIS A 233 9.13 9.47 1.45
N ASN A 234 9.59 9.98 0.31
CA ASN A 234 10.89 10.66 0.22
C ASN A 234 10.86 12.00 0.97
N VAL A 235 9.75 12.76 0.88
CA VAL A 235 9.55 13.98 1.70
C VAL A 235 9.61 13.64 3.20
N ALA A 236 8.95 12.57 3.63
CA ALA A 236 8.99 12.10 5.01
C ALA A 236 10.40 11.68 5.45
N ARG A 237 11.17 11.01 4.57
CA ARG A 237 12.59 10.68 4.81
C ARG A 237 13.43 11.94 5.00
N ILE A 238 13.30 12.94 4.12
CA ILE A 238 14.02 14.22 4.22
C ILE A 238 13.68 14.93 5.53
N LEU A 239 12.40 14.97 5.91
CA LEU A 239 11.98 15.50 7.20
C LEU A 239 12.63 14.74 8.36
N ARG A 240 12.65 13.41 8.33
CA ARG A 240 13.26 12.59 9.39
C ARG A 240 14.75 12.86 9.55
N GLU A 241 15.47 13.01 8.44
CA GLU A 241 16.93 13.21 8.44
C GLU A 241 17.33 14.65 8.76
N GLN A 242 16.65 15.64 8.18
CA GLN A 242 17.07 17.05 8.22
C GLN A 242 16.26 17.90 9.21
N HIS A 243 15.04 17.48 9.54
CA HIS A 243 14.12 18.21 10.40
C HIS A 243 13.41 17.27 11.41
N PRO A 244 14.15 16.50 12.24
CA PRO A 244 13.59 15.43 13.06
C PRO A 244 12.49 15.91 14.02
N GLY A 245 12.55 17.15 14.52
CA GLY A 245 11.50 17.74 15.33
C GLY A 245 10.17 17.92 14.56
N ALA A 246 10.25 18.37 13.30
CA ALA A 246 9.08 18.48 12.43
C ALA A 246 8.50 17.09 12.10
N TYR A 247 9.36 16.12 11.78
CA TYR A 247 8.94 14.73 11.54
C TYR A 247 8.21 14.13 12.75
N ASN A 248 8.76 14.29 13.95
CA ASN A 248 8.15 13.78 15.19
C ASN A 248 6.78 14.43 15.48
N LEU A 249 6.61 15.72 15.20
CA LEU A 249 5.32 16.38 15.34
C LEU A 249 4.32 15.86 14.29
N LEU A 250 4.72 15.80 13.03
CA LEU A 250 3.83 15.41 11.92
C LEU A 250 3.42 13.93 11.94
N THR A 251 4.10 13.10 12.72
CA THR A 251 3.73 11.69 12.96
C THR A 251 2.80 11.48 14.15
N ARG A 252 2.59 12.51 14.99
CA ARG A 252 1.85 12.39 16.26
C ARG A 252 0.67 13.34 16.36
N VAL A 253 0.87 14.59 15.92
CA VAL A 253 -0.10 15.67 16.05
C VAL A 253 -1.12 15.54 14.90
N PRO A 254 -2.42 15.33 15.20
CA PRO A 254 -3.44 15.25 14.17
C PRO A 254 -3.63 16.59 13.47
N VAL A 255 -3.77 16.56 12.15
CA VAL A 255 -4.17 17.71 11.34
C VAL A 255 -5.57 17.45 10.82
N GLN A 256 -6.53 18.25 11.28
CA GLN A 256 -7.92 18.05 10.88
C GLN A 256 -8.12 18.49 9.42
N HIS A 257 -8.61 17.58 8.58
CA HIS A 257 -9.08 17.88 7.23
C HIS A 257 -10.60 17.74 7.16
N GLN A 258 -11.28 18.66 6.46
CA GLN A 258 -12.73 18.63 6.30
C GLN A 258 -13.14 18.98 4.87
N ARG A 259 -14.22 18.33 4.41
CA ARG A 259 -14.94 18.70 3.19
C ARG A 259 -16.44 18.72 3.48
N ARG A 260 -17.11 19.79 3.04
CA ARG A 260 -18.58 19.93 3.07
C ARG A 260 -19.09 19.88 1.63
N ILE A 261 -19.94 18.92 1.32
CA ILE A 261 -20.52 18.75 0.00
C ILE A 261 -21.99 18.41 0.21
N GLU A 262 -22.85 19.22 -0.39
CA GLU A 262 -24.31 19.14 -0.18
C GLU A 262 -24.64 19.19 1.32
N ASP A 263 -25.30 18.16 1.85
CA ASP A 263 -25.67 18.00 3.26
C ASP A 263 -24.64 17.19 4.08
N GLN A 264 -23.55 16.74 3.46
CA GLN A 264 -22.55 15.89 4.08
C GLN A 264 -21.33 16.68 4.57
N VAL A 265 -20.86 16.34 5.77
CA VAL A 265 -19.57 16.81 6.30
C VAL A 265 -18.69 15.59 6.52
N ILE A 266 -17.57 15.55 5.80
CA ILE A 266 -16.59 14.47 5.90
C ILE A 266 -15.34 15.06 6.56
N THR A 267 -14.88 14.43 7.64
CA THR A 267 -13.74 14.90 8.42
C THR A 267 -12.81 13.75 8.80
N SER A 268 -11.53 14.07 8.92
CA SER A 268 -10.50 13.20 9.48
C SER A 268 -9.61 14.01 10.41
N ASP A 269 -9.16 13.36 11.47
CA ASP A 269 -8.25 13.91 12.48
C ASP A 269 -7.10 12.91 12.61
N LEU A 270 -6.18 12.93 11.64
CA LEU A 270 -5.05 12.01 11.59
C LEU A 270 -3.74 12.80 11.37
N PRO A 271 -2.59 12.27 11.82
CA PRO A 271 -1.30 12.90 11.56
C PRO A 271 -1.04 13.05 10.06
N ALA A 272 -0.23 14.04 9.69
CA ALA A 272 0.18 14.26 8.30
C ALA A 272 1.06 13.10 7.77
N ILE A 273 1.76 12.38 8.65
CA ILE A 273 2.55 11.20 8.32
C ILE A 273 2.06 10.06 9.21
N VAL A 274 1.46 9.03 8.63
CA VAL A 274 0.96 7.87 9.38
C VAL A 274 2.00 6.76 9.34
N LEU A 275 2.29 6.20 10.51
CA LEU A 275 3.23 5.10 10.68
C LEU A 275 2.49 3.79 10.98
N ASP A 276 3.10 2.67 10.61
CA ASP A 276 2.67 1.36 11.09
C ASP A 276 3.32 0.99 12.44
N HIS A 277 3.09 -0.24 12.89
CA HIS A 277 3.64 -0.77 14.14
C HIS A 277 5.18 -0.96 14.15
N LYS A 278 5.86 -0.77 13.02
CA LYS A 278 7.32 -0.80 12.89
C LYS A 278 7.92 0.59 12.72
N ASP A 279 7.12 1.64 12.93
CA ASP A 279 7.48 3.04 12.68
C ASP A 279 7.78 3.34 11.19
N GLU A 280 7.27 2.51 10.26
CA GLU A 280 7.42 2.72 8.83
C GLU A 280 6.29 3.58 8.26
N VAL A 281 6.62 4.48 7.32
CA VAL A 281 5.63 5.36 6.69
C VAL A 281 4.70 4.57 5.77
N ILE A 282 3.40 4.62 6.08
CA ILE A 282 2.34 3.93 5.32
C ILE A 282 1.39 4.89 4.60
N GLU A 283 1.32 6.15 5.03
CA GLU A 283 0.48 7.16 4.41
C GLU A 283 1.01 8.58 4.70
N VAL A 284 0.89 9.47 3.71
CA VAL A 284 1.15 10.91 3.88
C VAL A 284 -0.06 11.75 3.43
N ARG A 285 -0.49 12.64 4.31
CA ARG A 285 -1.64 13.55 4.13
C ARG A 285 -1.15 14.99 4.05
N LEU A 286 -0.92 15.46 2.82
CA LEU A 286 -0.48 16.83 2.56
C LEU A 286 -1.45 17.46 1.56
N ASN A 287 -2.39 18.27 2.06
CA ASN A 287 -3.35 18.99 1.23
C ASN A 287 -3.87 20.24 1.96
N GLU A 288 -3.19 21.38 1.76
CA GLU A 288 -3.52 22.66 2.41
C GLU A 288 -5.00 23.06 2.25
N ARG A 289 -5.59 22.77 1.09
CA ARG A 289 -6.94 23.22 0.71
C ARG A 289 -8.05 22.60 1.54
N THR A 290 -7.77 21.47 2.19
CA THR A 290 -8.77 20.73 2.97
C THR A 290 -8.46 20.74 4.45
N MET A 291 -7.32 21.32 4.88
CA MET A 291 -7.02 21.55 6.29
C MET A 291 -8.04 22.52 6.88
N THR A 292 -8.43 22.28 8.12
CA THR A 292 -9.28 23.18 8.90
C THR A 292 -8.43 24.03 9.84
N ALA A 293 -9.09 24.81 10.70
CA ALA A 293 -8.43 25.44 11.83
C ALA A 293 -7.82 24.35 12.73
N ILE A 294 -6.49 24.30 12.79
CA ILE A 294 -5.74 23.31 13.56
C ILE A 294 -6.07 23.47 15.05
N ARG A 295 -6.30 22.33 15.73
CA ARG A 295 -6.63 22.28 17.16
C ARG A 295 -5.63 21.39 17.88
N VAL A 296 -4.64 22.03 18.50
CA VAL A 296 -3.56 21.40 19.27
C VAL A 296 -3.35 22.18 20.57
N ASP A 297 -2.60 21.62 21.51
CA ASP A 297 -2.22 22.33 22.74
C ASP A 297 -1.45 23.63 22.41
N GLU A 298 -1.63 24.65 23.24
CA GLU A 298 -1.15 26.02 22.97
C GLU A 298 0.35 26.08 22.69
N ASP A 299 1.14 25.32 23.43
CA ASP A 299 2.60 25.22 23.33
C ASP A 299 3.08 24.49 22.05
N LEU A 300 2.18 23.75 21.39
CA LEU A 300 2.46 23.02 20.14
C LEU A 300 2.05 23.79 18.89
N MET A 301 1.23 24.84 19.00
CA MET A 301 0.61 25.49 17.83
C MET A 301 1.65 26.04 16.83
N GLU A 302 2.60 26.84 17.31
CA GLU A 302 3.63 27.43 16.44
C GLU A 302 4.52 26.35 15.81
N GLN A 303 4.91 25.34 16.59
CA GLN A 303 5.74 24.25 16.13
C GLN A 303 5.03 23.38 15.09
N THR A 304 3.72 23.16 15.25
CA THR A 304 2.89 22.41 14.30
C THR A 304 2.82 23.13 12.95
N TYR A 305 2.55 24.43 12.94
CA TYR A 305 2.57 25.22 11.71
C TYR A 305 3.98 25.29 11.09
N ALA A 306 5.04 25.44 11.88
CA ALA A 306 6.41 25.42 11.39
C ALA A 306 6.78 24.08 10.75
N ALA A 307 6.34 22.96 11.34
CA ALA A 307 6.53 21.62 10.80
C ALA A 307 5.79 21.43 9.48
N LEU A 308 4.50 21.81 9.42
CA LEU A 308 3.69 21.75 8.19
C LEU A 308 4.29 22.59 7.07
N ARG A 309 4.70 23.84 7.37
CA ARG A 309 5.38 24.70 6.39
C ARG A 309 6.67 24.08 5.87
N THR A 310 7.41 23.36 6.72
CA THR A 310 8.63 22.66 6.31
C THR A 310 8.30 21.50 5.38
N ALA A 311 7.29 20.70 5.70
CA ALA A 311 6.82 19.62 4.83
C ALA A 311 6.35 20.12 3.47
N PHE A 312 5.51 21.16 3.42
CA PHE A 312 5.06 21.75 2.16
C PHE A 312 6.21 22.36 1.36
N ARG A 313 7.15 23.04 2.01
CA ARG A 313 8.33 23.58 1.31
C ARG A 313 9.11 22.47 0.61
N ILE A 314 9.44 21.39 1.32
CA ILE A 314 10.15 20.25 0.74
C ILE A 314 9.34 19.65 -0.41
N ALA A 315 8.04 19.40 -0.20
CA ALA A 315 7.17 18.83 -1.22
C ALA A 315 7.03 19.71 -2.47
N TYR A 316 7.21 21.03 -2.35
CA TYR A 316 7.07 21.98 -3.45
C TYR A 316 8.40 22.33 -4.12
N GLU A 317 9.53 21.85 -3.59
CA GLU A 317 10.83 22.03 -4.23
C GLU A 317 10.85 21.33 -5.60
N PRO A 318 11.28 22.02 -6.68
CA PRO A 318 11.42 21.41 -8.00
C PRO A 318 12.29 20.16 -8.00
N ALA A 319 13.28 20.09 -7.10
CA ALA A 319 14.15 18.94 -6.93
C ALA A 319 13.43 17.66 -6.49
N GLN A 320 12.22 17.76 -5.92
CA GLN A 320 11.41 16.61 -5.49
C GLN A 320 10.40 16.14 -6.53
N ARG A 321 10.28 16.87 -7.65
CA ARG A 321 9.19 16.70 -8.61
C ARG A 321 9.67 16.06 -9.90
N ILE A 322 8.89 15.09 -10.38
CA ILE A 322 8.97 14.58 -11.75
C ILE A 322 7.75 15.05 -12.55
N GLU A 323 7.90 15.13 -13.87
CA GLU A 323 6.91 15.72 -14.76
C GLU A 323 6.59 14.80 -15.94
N TYR A 324 5.35 14.79 -16.38
CA TYR A 324 4.94 14.12 -17.61
C TYR A 324 3.78 14.83 -18.30
N ALA A 325 3.98 15.17 -19.57
CA ALA A 325 2.92 15.71 -20.42
C ALA A 325 2.12 14.55 -21.02
N MET A 326 1.01 14.19 -20.36
CA MET A 326 0.15 13.08 -20.79
C MET A 326 -0.39 13.29 -22.20
N GLN A 327 -0.29 12.26 -23.03
CA GLN A 327 -0.86 12.23 -24.37
C GLN A 327 -2.30 11.73 -24.33
N ALA A 328 -3.04 11.95 -25.41
CA ALA A 328 -4.37 11.38 -25.58
C ALA A 328 -4.28 9.84 -25.53
N GLY A 329 -5.06 9.22 -24.66
CA GLY A 329 -5.06 7.77 -24.42
C GLY A 329 -4.08 7.28 -23.36
N ASP A 330 -3.29 8.16 -22.74
CA ASP A 330 -2.51 7.80 -21.55
C ASP A 330 -3.40 7.70 -20.31
N ALA A 331 -3.10 6.75 -19.43
CA ALA A 331 -3.65 6.68 -18.09
C ALA A 331 -2.53 6.65 -17.04
N LEU A 332 -2.59 7.51 -16.04
CA LEU A 332 -1.66 7.55 -14.92
C LEU A 332 -2.33 6.92 -13.70
N LEU A 333 -1.74 5.84 -13.19
CA LEU A 333 -2.17 5.17 -11.96
C LEU A 333 -1.18 5.51 -10.85
N PHE A 334 -1.66 5.87 -9.67
CA PHE A 334 -0.80 6.18 -8.53
C PHE A 334 -1.46 5.89 -7.19
N ASP A 335 -0.64 5.51 -6.22
CA ASP A 335 -1.04 5.30 -4.83
C ASP A 335 -1.19 6.66 -4.13
N ASN A 336 -2.44 7.08 -3.93
CA ASN A 336 -2.76 8.39 -3.36
C ASN A 336 -2.35 8.52 -1.87
N LEU A 337 -2.02 7.40 -1.20
CA LEU A 337 -1.48 7.44 0.16
C LEU A 337 0.04 7.74 0.17
N ARG A 338 0.73 7.61 -0.97
CA ARG A 338 2.17 7.83 -1.10
C ARG A 338 2.54 8.97 -2.03
N VAL A 339 1.85 9.15 -3.14
CA VAL A 339 2.27 10.07 -4.21
C VAL A 339 1.43 11.34 -4.15
N LEU A 340 2.09 12.47 -3.88
CA LEU A 340 1.47 13.77 -4.11
C LEU A 340 1.42 14.02 -5.61
N HIS A 341 0.30 14.54 -6.09
CA HIS A 341 0.11 14.86 -7.49
C HIS A 341 -0.28 16.31 -7.68
N ALA A 342 0.04 16.83 -8.86
CA ALA A 342 -0.14 18.23 -9.22
C ALA A 342 -0.22 18.39 -10.74
N ARG A 343 -0.50 19.62 -11.17
CA ARG A 343 -0.40 19.99 -12.59
C ARG A 343 0.00 21.44 -12.79
N THR A 344 0.69 21.71 -13.89
CA THR A 344 0.88 23.10 -14.35
C THR A 344 -0.46 23.72 -14.77
N GLY A 345 -0.48 25.05 -14.90
CA GLY A 345 -1.61 25.74 -15.52
C GLY A 345 -1.70 25.40 -17.01
N TYR A 346 -2.87 25.60 -17.60
CA TYR A 346 -3.12 25.42 -19.02
C TYR A 346 -4.14 26.43 -19.54
N SER A 347 -4.31 26.44 -20.86
CA SER A 347 -5.33 27.17 -21.59
C SER A 347 -5.96 26.29 -22.68
N GLY A 348 -7.19 26.63 -23.05
CA GLY A 348 -7.96 25.86 -24.03
C GLY A 348 -8.61 24.60 -23.46
N ASP A 349 -9.04 23.74 -24.38
CA ASP A 349 -9.84 22.56 -24.07
C ASP A 349 -8.96 21.37 -23.68
N ARG A 350 -9.13 20.89 -22.45
CA ARG A 350 -8.41 19.78 -21.83
C ARG A 350 -9.43 18.88 -21.13
N HIS A 351 -9.29 17.57 -21.31
CA HIS A 351 -10.19 16.58 -20.71
C HIS A 351 -9.39 15.42 -20.14
N VAL A 352 -9.39 15.34 -18.80
CA VAL A 352 -8.93 14.16 -18.07
C VAL A 352 -10.11 13.57 -17.30
N ARG A 353 -10.30 12.26 -17.39
CA ARG A 353 -11.29 11.53 -16.61
C ARG A 353 -10.59 10.84 -15.44
N GLN A 354 -11.20 10.87 -14.26
CA GLN A 354 -10.67 10.29 -13.03
C GLN A 354 -11.58 9.18 -12.52
N CYS A 355 -10.98 8.13 -11.97
CA CYS A 355 -11.64 7.22 -11.04
C CYS A 355 -10.63 6.75 -9.98
N GLN A 356 -11.10 5.96 -9.01
CA GLN A 356 -10.24 5.32 -8.03
C GLN A 356 -10.62 3.85 -7.86
N VAL A 357 -9.63 3.01 -7.51
CA VAL A 357 -9.87 1.62 -7.09
C VAL A 357 -9.42 1.40 -5.65
N MET A 358 -10.02 0.38 -5.02
CA MET A 358 -9.66 -0.07 -3.68
C MET A 358 -8.19 -0.52 -3.64
N ARG A 359 -7.41 0.01 -2.68
CA ARG A 359 -5.96 -0.16 -2.60
C ARG A 359 -5.55 -1.59 -2.29
N ASP A 360 -6.21 -2.16 -1.29
CA ASP A 360 -6.05 -3.55 -0.83
C ASP A 360 -6.31 -4.54 -1.97
N GLU A 361 -7.37 -4.34 -2.72
CA GLU A 361 -7.74 -5.19 -3.85
C GLU A 361 -6.76 -5.08 -5.02
N PHE A 362 -6.25 -3.88 -5.29
CA PHE A 362 -5.18 -3.69 -6.29
C PHE A 362 -3.92 -4.47 -5.93
N PHE A 363 -3.46 -4.39 -4.66
CA PHE A 363 -2.28 -5.13 -4.23
C PHE A 363 -2.54 -6.64 -4.13
N ALA A 364 -3.73 -7.07 -3.71
CA ALA A 364 -4.11 -8.49 -3.68
C ALA A 364 -4.05 -9.13 -5.09
N LYS A 365 -4.55 -8.43 -6.11
CA LYS A 365 -4.41 -8.86 -7.51
C LYS A 365 -2.94 -8.97 -7.95
N GLY A 366 -2.10 -8.00 -7.58
CA GLY A 366 -0.67 -8.02 -7.84
C GLY A 366 0.06 -9.22 -7.20
N VAL A 367 -0.29 -9.54 -5.95
CA VAL A 367 0.22 -10.73 -5.24
C VAL A 367 -0.22 -12.01 -5.95
N ALA A 368 -1.50 -12.15 -6.28
CA ALA A 368 -2.02 -13.33 -6.97
C ALA A 368 -1.34 -13.58 -8.33
N LEU A 369 -1.03 -12.51 -9.09
CA LEU A 369 -0.28 -12.61 -10.35
C LEU A 369 1.18 -13.07 -10.13
N SER A 370 1.77 -12.70 -9.01
CA SER A 370 3.13 -13.10 -8.65
C SER A 370 3.20 -14.58 -8.23
N GLU A 371 2.18 -15.06 -7.51
CA GLU A 371 2.08 -16.46 -7.07
C GLU A 371 1.86 -17.44 -8.23
N LYS A 372 1.03 -17.08 -9.22
CA LYS A 372 0.73 -17.91 -10.40
C LYS A 372 1.95 -18.31 -11.23
N THR A 373 3.08 -17.61 -11.08
CA THR A 373 4.19 -17.71 -12.05
C THR A 373 5.35 -18.55 -11.55
N GLN A 374 5.41 -18.92 -10.25
CA GLN A 374 6.46 -19.73 -9.59
C GLN A 374 7.83 -19.76 -10.31
N THR A 375 8.37 -18.60 -10.69
CA THR A 375 9.75 -18.37 -11.12
C THR A 375 9.99 -16.86 -11.10
N PHE A 376 9.95 -16.21 -9.92
CA PHE A 376 10.63 -14.94 -9.59
C PHE A 376 10.18 -14.48 -8.19
N ARG A 377 10.93 -14.85 -7.15
CA ARG A 377 10.94 -14.06 -5.89
C ARG A 377 12.28 -13.34 -5.85
N SER A 378 12.30 -12.13 -6.41
CA SER A 378 13.36 -11.13 -6.16
C SER A 378 12.87 -9.68 -6.31
N VAL A 379 11.55 -9.43 -6.35
CA VAL A 379 10.96 -8.07 -6.32
C VAL A 379 9.93 -7.94 -5.19
N LEU A 380 9.70 -9.02 -4.43
CA LEU A 380 8.79 -9.08 -3.27
C LEU A 380 9.36 -10.01 -2.17
N SER A 381 10.69 -10.09 -2.05
CA SER A 381 11.39 -10.90 -1.04
C SER A 381 12.37 -10.05 -0.26
#